data_AF-A0A2V5KD98-F1
#
_entry.id   AF-A0A2V5KD98-F1
#
_cell.length_a   1.000
_cell.length_b   1.000
_cell.length_c   1.000
_cell.angle_alpha   90.00
_cell.angle_beta   90.00
_cell.angle_gamma   90.00
#
_symmetry.space_group_name_H-M   'P 1'
#
loop_
_entity.id
_entity.type
_entity.pdbx_description
1 polymer ?
#
loop_
_entity_poly.entity_id
_entity_poly.type
_entity_poly.pdbx_seq_one_letter_code
_entity_poly.pdbx_strand_id
1 'polypeptide(L)'
;MQTVIQVITSGRGSLRNKIMSDPQLERKFKLVPTEHQRPGRPHGWAKIHSAGDAHGVINLEWHGRTGVLICRVVTKLGHKPHSIIGDFIDYLLARHQSRILAIHIMRR
;
A
#
# COMPACT_ATOMS: atom_id res chain seq x y z
N MET A 1 -12.54 11.70 -2.98
CA MET A 1 -12.40 10.69 -4.06
C MET A 1 -11.51 9.58 -3.54
N GLN A 2 -11.90 8.31 -3.71
CA GLN A 2 -11.15 7.18 -3.17
C GLN A 2 -10.69 6.30 -4.34
N THR A 3 -9.37 6.17 -4.52
CA THR A 3 -8.80 5.23 -5.48
C THR A 3 -8.54 3.91 -4.76
N VAL A 4 -8.92 2.80 -5.40
CA VAL A 4 -8.59 1.45 -4.92
C VAL A 4 -7.51 0.87 -5.82
N ILE A 5 -6.43 0.40 -5.22
CA ILE A 5 -5.40 -0.37 -5.91
C ILE A 5 -5.51 -1.81 -5.41
N GLN A 6 -5.65 -2.76 -6.31
CA GLN A 6 -5.61 -4.18 -6.01
C GLN A 6 -4.30 -4.75 -6.56
N VAL A 7 -3.52 -5.41 -5.69
CA VAL A 7 -2.28 -6.09 -6.08
C VAL A 7 -2.47 -7.58 -5.89
N ILE A 8 -2.34 -8.35 -6.97
CA ILE A 8 -2.42 -9.80 -6.97
C ILE A 8 -0.99 -10.33 -6.92
N THR A 9 -0.72 -11.28 -6.02
CA THR A 9 0.63 -11.81 -5.81
C THR A 9 0.68 -13.33 -5.93
N SER A 10 1.82 -13.85 -6.38
CA SER A 10 2.17 -15.26 -6.32
C SER A 10 2.85 -15.64 -4.99
N GLY A 11 2.95 -16.93 -4.66
CA GLY A 11 3.73 -17.41 -3.52
C GLY A 11 3.15 -17.13 -2.13
N ARG A 12 3.91 -17.45 -1.08
CA ARG A 12 3.44 -17.45 0.32
C ARG A 12 3.85 -16.20 1.12
N GLY A 13 3.08 -15.92 2.17
CA GLY A 13 3.36 -14.84 3.12
C GLY A 13 2.64 -13.52 2.80
N SER A 14 2.51 -12.66 3.81
CA SER A 14 1.78 -11.39 3.71
C SER A 14 2.58 -10.32 2.98
N LEU A 15 2.10 -9.86 1.82
CA LEU A 15 2.72 -8.70 1.16
C LEU A 15 2.65 -7.48 2.08
N ARG A 16 1.50 -7.22 2.73
CA ARG A 16 1.36 -6.14 3.72
C ARG A 16 2.45 -6.17 4.78
N ASN A 17 2.75 -7.33 5.37
CA ASN A 17 3.79 -7.42 6.40
C ASN A 17 5.17 -7.10 5.83
N LYS A 18 5.48 -7.60 4.62
CA LYS A 18 6.73 -7.27 3.94
C LYS A 18 6.88 -5.76 3.68
N ILE A 19 5.80 -5.09 3.28
CA ILE A 19 5.77 -3.64 3.09
C ILE A 19 6.05 -2.93 4.42
N MET A 20 5.29 -3.28 5.45
CA MET A 20 5.36 -2.63 6.77
C MET A 20 6.70 -2.85 7.50
N SER A 21 7.49 -3.86 7.11
CA SER A 21 8.80 -4.14 7.67
C SER A 21 9.96 -3.75 6.75
N ASP A 22 9.72 -3.16 5.58
CA ASP A 22 10.78 -2.80 4.64
C ASP A 22 11.41 -1.45 5.01
N PRO A 23 12.67 -1.39 5.47
CA PRO A 23 13.32 -0.14 5.84
C PRO A 23 13.53 0.81 4.65
N GLN A 24 13.43 0.31 3.40
CA GLN A 24 13.57 1.14 2.21
C GLN A 24 12.31 1.96 1.91
N LEU A 25 11.14 1.57 2.45
CA LEU A 25 9.85 2.20 2.18
C LEU A 25 9.91 3.72 2.44
N GLU A 26 10.42 4.13 3.59
CA GLU A 26 10.59 5.54 3.91
C GLU A 26 11.85 6.12 3.27
N ARG A 27 12.99 5.42 3.42
CA ARG A 27 14.32 5.91 3.02
C ARG A 27 14.45 6.25 1.54
N LYS A 28 13.73 5.53 0.67
CA LYS A 28 13.84 5.68 -0.79
C LYS A 28 12.55 6.09 -1.46
N PHE A 29 11.40 5.71 -0.91
CA PHE A 29 10.11 5.86 -1.60
C PHE A 29 9.17 6.86 -0.94
N LYS A 30 9.64 7.63 0.06
CA LYS A 30 8.83 8.69 0.70
C LYS A 30 7.50 8.16 1.25
N LEU A 31 7.49 6.92 1.75
CA LEU A 31 6.31 6.29 2.32
C LEU A 31 6.60 5.90 3.78
N VAL A 32 5.84 6.43 4.72
CA VAL A 32 6.04 6.24 6.16
C VAL A 32 5.00 5.24 6.69
N PRO A 33 5.40 4.07 7.20
CA PRO A 33 4.49 3.19 7.92
C PRO A 33 4.11 3.83 9.25
N THR A 34 2.81 4.00 9.51
CA THR A 34 2.30 4.76 10.67
C THR A 34 1.44 3.92 11.60
N GLU A 35 0.75 2.90 11.07
CA GLU A 35 -0.04 1.98 11.88
C GLU A 35 0.19 0.54 11.41
N HIS A 36 0.66 -0.31 12.31
CA HIS A 36 0.69 -1.76 12.13
C HIS A 36 -0.65 -2.38 12.54
N GLN A 37 -0.91 -3.62 12.11
CA GLN A 37 -2.14 -4.34 12.45
C GLN A 37 -2.40 -4.29 13.97
N ARG A 38 -3.57 -3.80 14.37
CA ARG A 38 -3.99 -3.79 15.78
C ARG A 38 -4.44 -5.20 16.22
N PRO A 39 -4.04 -5.68 17.41
CA PRO A 39 -4.59 -6.89 18.00
C PRO A 39 -6.12 -6.80 18.11
N GLY A 40 -6.84 -7.89 17.80
CA GLY A 40 -8.31 -7.95 17.92
C GLY A 40 -9.12 -7.60 16.66
N ARG A 41 -8.48 -7.23 15.54
CA ARG A 41 -9.16 -7.11 14.22
C ARG A 41 -8.67 -8.18 13.23
N PRO A 42 -9.49 -9.21 12.92
CA PRO A 42 -9.24 -10.07 11.76
C PRO A 42 -9.13 -9.19 10.51
N HIS A 43 -8.11 -9.41 9.67
CA HIS A 43 -7.84 -8.60 8.47
C HIS A 43 -7.55 -7.11 8.71
N GLY A 44 -7.07 -6.72 9.90
CA GLY A 44 -6.80 -5.32 10.24
C GLY A 44 -5.96 -4.56 9.20
N TRP A 45 -6.25 -3.27 9.05
CA TRP A 45 -5.52 -2.40 8.12
C TRP A 45 -4.17 -2.01 8.70
N ALA A 46 -3.15 -2.02 7.85
CA ALA A 46 -1.95 -1.23 8.09
C ALA A 46 -2.06 0.09 7.31
N LYS A 47 -1.33 1.12 7.74
CA LYS A 47 -1.34 2.42 7.07
C LYS A 47 0.05 2.87 6.70
N ILE A 48 0.16 3.40 5.49
CA ILE A 48 1.32 4.14 5.02
C ILE A 48 0.88 5.55 4.65
N HIS A 49 1.69 6.53 4.99
CA HIS A 49 1.49 7.94 4.65
C HIS A 49 2.57 8.36 3.66
N SER A 50 2.31 9.33 2.80
CA SER A 50 3.42 9.95 2.06
C SER A 50 4.24 10.84 3.01
N ALA A 51 5.55 10.87 2.81
CA ALA A 51 6.47 11.74 3.52
C ALA A 51 6.43 13.16 2.93
N GLY A 52 6.35 14.18 3.79
CA GLY A 52 6.28 15.59 3.38
C GLY A 52 4.86 16.09 3.08
N ASP A 53 4.75 17.09 2.20
CA ASP A 53 3.51 17.84 1.93
C ASP A 53 2.46 17.09 1.08
N ALA A 54 2.78 15.87 0.65
CA ALA A 54 1.84 15.01 -0.05
C ALA A 54 0.84 14.42 0.96
N HIS A 55 -0.27 15.11 1.19
CA HIS A 55 -1.31 14.68 2.13
C HIS A 55 -2.14 13.50 1.59
N GLY A 56 -1.56 12.29 1.65
CA GLY A 56 -2.20 11.03 1.28
C GLY A 56 -1.93 9.91 2.27
N VAL A 57 -2.91 9.02 2.41
CA VAL A 57 -2.83 7.79 3.20
C VAL A 57 -3.20 6.62 2.31
N ILE A 58 -2.46 5.52 2.41
CA ILE A 58 -2.83 4.24 1.81
C ILE A 58 -3.10 3.25 2.94
N ASN A 59 -4.35 2.79 3.02
CA ASN A 59 -4.73 1.71 3.92
C ASN A 59 -4.47 0.38 3.20
N LEU A 60 -3.76 -0.55 3.86
CA LEU A 60 -3.34 -1.83 3.32
C LEU A 60 -4.09 -2.97 4.01
N GLU A 61 -4.84 -3.74 3.24
CA GLU A 61 -5.61 -4.90 3.69
C GLU A 61 -5.13 -6.16 2.95
N TRP A 62 -4.74 -7.18 3.71
CA TRP A 62 -4.19 -8.42 3.15
C TRP A 62 -5.18 -9.58 3.24
N HIS A 63 -5.49 -10.18 2.09
CA HIS A 63 -6.29 -11.39 1.97
C HIS A 63 -5.37 -12.58 1.70
N GLY A 64 -4.90 -13.22 2.77
CA GLY A 64 -3.88 -14.27 2.68
C GLY A 64 -4.31 -15.52 1.91
N ARG A 65 -5.60 -15.88 1.93
CA ARG A 65 -6.11 -17.06 1.21
C ARG A 65 -6.04 -16.88 -0.31
N THR A 66 -6.20 -15.65 -0.81
CA THR A 66 -6.23 -15.34 -2.24
C THR A 66 -4.95 -14.67 -2.74
N GLY A 67 -4.02 -14.32 -1.84
CA GLY A 67 -2.78 -13.63 -2.22
C GLY A 67 -3.00 -12.20 -2.69
N VAL A 68 -4.09 -11.56 -2.26
CA VAL A 68 -4.51 -10.22 -2.72
C VAL A 68 -4.25 -9.17 -1.65
N LEU A 69 -3.59 -8.08 -2.03
CA LEU A 69 -3.49 -6.86 -1.24
C LEU A 69 -4.49 -5.83 -1.80
N ILE A 70 -5.41 -5.37 -0.95
CA ILE A 70 -6.31 -4.26 -1.26
C ILE A 70 -5.77 -3.00 -0.60
N CYS A 71 -5.56 -1.98 -1.42
CA CYS A 71 -5.03 -0.70 -1.01
C CYS A 71 -6.08 0.39 -1.24
N ARG A 72 -6.47 1.13 -0.20
CA ARG A 72 -7.38 2.27 -0.31
C ARG A 72 -6.59 3.56 -0.14
N VAL A 73 -6.49 4.32 -1.23
CA VAL A 73 -5.83 5.63 -1.26
C VAL A 73 -6.82 6.70 -0.88
N VAL A 74 -6.49 7.48 0.15
CA VAL A 74 -7.30 8.57 0.69
C VAL A 74 -6.45 9.83 0.69
N THR A 75 -6.91 10.87 0.00
CA THR A 75 -6.34 12.22 0.06
C THR A 75 -7.33 13.19 0.70
N LYS A 76 -6.83 14.22 1.37
CA LYS A 76 -7.64 15.31 1.96
C LYS A 76 -7.49 16.59 1.14
N LEU A 77 -8.35 17.58 1.40
CA LEU A 77 -8.19 18.99 0.99
C LEU A 77 -7.86 19.24 -0.50
N GLY A 78 -8.43 18.44 -1.41
CA GLY A 78 -8.22 18.62 -2.85
C GLY A 78 -6.86 18.15 -3.38
N HIS A 79 -6.01 17.55 -2.53
CA HIS A 79 -4.76 16.94 -2.97
C HIS A 79 -5.03 15.80 -3.95
N LYS A 80 -4.37 15.85 -5.11
CA LYS A 80 -4.53 14.86 -6.17
C LYS A 80 -3.77 13.58 -5.79
N PRO A 81 -4.41 12.39 -5.82
CA PRO A 81 -3.80 11.15 -5.35
C PRO A 81 -2.67 10.61 -6.23
N HIS A 82 -2.44 11.19 -7.41
CA HIS A 82 -1.45 10.72 -8.37
C HIS A 82 -0.02 10.53 -7.81
N SER A 83 0.49 11.47 -7.00
CA SER A 83 1.86 11.39 -6.47
C SER A 83 2.04 10.19 -5.53
N ILE A 84 1.17 10.05 -4.51
CA ILE A 84 1.26 8.91 -3.58
C ILE A 84 0.97 7.57 -4.26
N ILE A 85 0.12 7.55 -5.29
CA ILE A 85 -0.08 6.35 -6.12
C ILE A 85 1.22 6.01 -6.86
N GLY A 86 1.86 7.00 -7.49
CA GLY A 86 3.12 6.82 -8.22
C GLY A 86 4.22 6.27 -7.33
N ASP A 87 4.47 6.90 -6.18
CA ASP A 87 5.47 6.47 -5.19
C ASP A 87 5.21 5.03 -4.72
N PHE A 88 3.94 4.68 -4.53
CA PHE A 88 3.56 3.33 -4.10
C PHE A 88 3.73 2.28 -5.19
N ILE A 89 3.40 2.59 -6.45
CA ILE A 89 3.62 1.69 -7.57
C ILE A 89 5.12 1.50 -7.83
N ASP A 90 5.90 2.58 -7.79
CA ASP A 90 7.36 2.51 -7.92
C ASP A 90 7.96 1.60 -6.84
N TYR A 91 7.58 1.80 -5.58
CA TYR A 91 7.97 0.91 -4.48
C TYR A 91 7.61 -0.56 -4.74
N LEU A 92 6.36 -0.84 -5.15
CA LEU A 92 5.89 -2.21 -5.39
C LEU A 92 6.71 -2.90 -6.49
N LEU A 93 6.97 -2.21 -7.60
CA LEU A 93 7.74 -2.77 -8.71
C LEU A 93 9.22 -2.92 -8.33
N ALA A 94 9.83 -1.88 -7.73
CA ALA A 94 11.23 -1.92 -7.34
C ALA A 94 11.56 -2.99 -6.29
N ARG A 95 10.63 -3.29 -5.38
CA ARG A 95 10.89 -4.18 -4.22
C ARG A 95 10.23 -5.55 -4.33
N HIS A 96 9.12 -5.67 -5.06
CA HIS A 96 8.29 -6.87 -5.06
C HIS A 96 7.90 -7.37 -6.46
N GLN A 97 8.47 -6.84 -7.55
CA GLN A 97 8.10 -7.20 -8.93
C GLN A 97 8.00 -8.71 -9.18
N SER A 98 8.96 -9.51 -8.69
CA SER A 98 9.01 -10.96 -8.94
C SER A 98 7.83 -11.73 -8.36
N ARG A 99 7.09 -11.11 -7.44
CA ARG A 99 5.92 -11.68 -6.78
C ARG A 99 4.61 -11.11 -7.31
N ILE A 100 4.63 -9.99 -8.01
CA ILE A 100 3.42 -9.30 -8.46
C ILE A 100 2.96 -9.93 -9.77
N LEU A 101 1.72 -10.42 -9.78
CA LEU A 101 1.06 -10.96 -10.97
C LEU A 101 0.25 -9.89 -11.71
N ALA A 102 -0.39 -8.99 -10.95
CA ALA A 102 -1.18 -7.90 -11.53
C ALA A 102 -1.33 -6.75 -10.53
N ILE A 103 -1.49 -5.55 -11.08
CA ILE A 103 -1.88 -4.34 -10.34
C ILE A 103 -3.06 -3.72 -11.06
N HIS A 104 -4.21 -3.63 -10.40
CA HIS A 104 -5.41 -2.96 -10.91
C HIS A 104 -5.62 -1.64 -10.17
N ILE A 105 -5.77 -0.55 -10.91
CA ILE A 105 -6.09 0.77 -10.35
C ILE A 105 -7.53 1.11 -10.75
N MET A 106 -8.40 1.22 -9.74
CA MET A 106 -9.82 1.50 -9.91
C MET A 106 -10.13 2.88 -9.31
N ARG A 107 -10.67 3.78 -10.13
CA ARG A 107 -11.10 5.11 -9.71
C ARG A 107 -12.63 5.14 -9.63
N ARG A 108 -13.18 5.59 -8.50
CA ARG A 108 -14.59 5.94 -8.33
C ARG A 108 -14.70 7.43 -8.06
#